data_AF-A0A5K3EQI6-F1
#
_entry.id   AF-A0A5K3EQI6-F1
#
_cell.length_a   1.000
_cell.length_b   1.000
_cell.length_c   1.000
_cell.angle_alpha   90.00
_cell.angle_beta   90.00
_cell.angle_gamma   90.00
#
_symmetry.space_group_name_H-M   'P 1'
#
loop_
_entity.id
_entity.type
_entity.pdbx_description
1 polymer ?
#
loop_
_entity_poly.entity_id
_entity_poly.type
_entity_poly.pdbx_seq_one_letter_code
_entity_poly.pdbx_strand_id
1 'polypeptide(L)'
;MNCDVVCRCQGGSNAGHTVITNGTQYYFRLIPCGILKTDTMCIIGNGVVISFTDFFNEMDILIKQGIPDIEGRVRISENAHIVFDIH
;
A
#
# COMPACT_ATOMS: atom_id res chain seq x y z
N MET A 1 -1.66 18.76 -6.59
CA MET A 1 -2.27 18.57 -5.25
C MET A 1 -1.23 17.95 -4.33
N ASN A 2 -0.93 18.63 -3.22
CA ASN A 2 -0.17 18.05 -2.13
C ASN A 2 -1.16 17.41 -1.15
N CYS A 3 -0.90 16.18 -0.72
CA CYS A 3 -1.80 15.44 0.16
C CYS A 3 -0.98 14.90 1.33
N ASP A 4 -1.35 15.25 2.54
CA ASP A 4 -0.65 14.79 3.74
C ASP A 4 -1.00 13.32 4.05
N VAL A 5 -2.21 12.90 3.65
CA VAL A 5 -2.72 11.55 3.89
C VAL A 5 -3.37 11.00 2.62
N VAL A 6 -3.09 9.72 2.32
CA VAL A 6 -3.76 8.96 1.26
C VAL A 6 -4.26 7.65 1.85
N CYS A 7 -5.56 7.39 1.68
CA CYS A 7 -6.23 6.25 2.31
C CYS A 7 -6.82 5.29 1.28
N ARG A 8 -6.87 4.00 1.63
CA ARG A 8 -7.74 3.01 1.00
C ARG A 8 -8.85 2.64 1.97
N CYS A 9 -10.11 2.84 1.58
CA CYS A 9 -11.27 2.58 2.44
C CYS A 9 -11.87 1.19 2.27
N GLN A 10 -11.66 0.52 1.13
CA GLN A 10 -12.34 -0.72 0.76
C GLN A 10 -11.55 -1.56 -0.24
N GLY A 11 -11.98 -2.81 -0.44
CA GLY A 11 -11.39 -3.76 -1.40
C GLY A 11 -10.28 -4.61 -0.79
N GLY A 12 -9.39 -5.17 -1.63
CA GLY A 12 -8.23 -5.95 -1.20
C GLY A 12 -7.10 -5.88 -2.22
N SER A 13 -6.28 -6.94 -2.30
CA SER A 13 -5.17 -7.08 -3.27
C SER A 13 -5.61 -7.53 -4.68
N ASN A 14 -6.92 -7.57 -4.94
CA ASN A 14 -7.53 -8.10 -6.16
C ASN A 14 -7.40 -7.19 -7.39
N ALA A 15 -7.17 -5.89 -7.19
CA ALA A 15 -6.96 -4.92 -8.27
C ALA A 15 -5.54 -4.33 -8.21
N GLY A 16 -4.90 -4.24 -9.38
CA GLY A 16 -3.58 -3.64 -9.54
C GLY A 16 -3.64 -2.24 -10.12
N HIS A 17 -2.85 -1.32 -9.59
CA HIS A 17 -2.68 0.03 -10.11
C HIS A 17 -1.20 0.28 -10.42
N THR A 18 -0.91 0.62 -11.67
CA THR A 18 0.44 0.93 -12.12
C THR A 18 0.65 2.44 -12.11
N VAL A 19 1.72 2.90 -11.47
CA VAL A 19 2.17 4.30 -11.53
C VAL A 19 3.54 4.35 -12.17
N ILE A 20 3.73 5.25 -13.14
CA ILE A 20 5.02 5.51 -13.78
C ILE A 20 5.47 6.90 -13.36
N THR A 21 6.63 6.99 -12.73
CA THR A 21 7.25 8.28 -12.34
C THR A 21 8.75 8.20 -12.50
N ASN A 22 9.37 9.28 -13.00
CA ASN A 22 10.82 9.35 -13.22
C ASN A 22 11.41 8.15 -13.99
N GLY A 23 10.66 7.64 -14.98
CA GLY A 23 11.06 6.48 -15.78
C GLY A 23 10.99 5.12 -15.06
N THR A 24 10.57 5.09 -13.80
CA THR A 24 10.39 3.85 -13.01
C THR A 24 8.92 3.49 -12.92
N GLN A 25 8.61 2.21 -13.11
CA GLN A 25 7.27 1.66 -13.01
C GLN A 25 7.06 0.99 -11.64
N TYR A 26 6.02 1.40 -10.94
CA TYR A 26 5.59 0.87 -9.65
C TYR A 26 4.24 0.20 -9.79
N TYR A 27 4.08 -0.98 -9.19
CA TYR A 27 2.83 -1.74 -9.22
C TYR A 27 2.27 -1.86 -7.80
N PHE A 28 1.06 -1.34 -7.61
CA PHE A 28 0.38 -1.30 -6.31
C PHE A 28 -0.82 -2.22 -6.29
N ARG A 29 -1.00 -2.98 -5.21
CA ARG A 29 -2.21 -3.81 -4.99
C ARG A 29 -2.94 -3.38 -3.72
N LEU A 30 -2.26 -3.37 -2.59
CA LEU A 30 -2.78 -2.99 -1.27
C LEU A 30 -2.25 -1.63 -0.82
N ILE A 31 -0.93 -1.40 -0.93
CA ILE A 31 -0.31 -0.17 -0.43
C ILE A 31 -0.80 1.01 -1.28
N PRO A 32 -1.30 2.10 -0.65
CA PRO A 32 -1.71 3.28 -1.41
C PRO A 32 -0.53 3.87 -2.19
N CYS A 33 -0.73 4.19 -3.48
CA CYS A 33 0.32 4.75 -4.34
C CYS A 33 0.86 6.13 -3.86
N GLY A 34 0.18 6.76 -2.91
CA GLY A 34 0.68 7.93 -2.19
C GLY A 34 2.03 7.71 -1.51
N ILE A 35 2.42 6.45 -1.26
CA ILE A 35 3.70 6.09 -0.63
C ILE A 35 4.93 6.58 -1.41
N LEU A 36 4.77 6.86 -2.71
CA LEU A 36 5.79 7.47 -3.57
C LEU A 36 6.17 8.89 -3.17
N LYS A 37 5.33 9.57 -2.38
CA LYS A 37 5.65 10.88 -1.79
C LYS A 37 6.19 10.67 -0.37
N THR A 38 7.36 11.22 -0.08
CA THR A 38 8.04 11.06 1.22
C THR A 38 7.24 11.61 2.39
N ASP A 39 6.50 12.70 2.16
CA ASP A 39 5.81 13.45 3.23
C ASP A 39 4.35 13.02 3.39
N THR A 40 3.92 11.95 2.71
CA THR A 40 2.55 11.46 2.73
C THR A 40 2.42 10.22 3.59
N MET A 41 1.47 10.23 4.52
CA MET A 41 1.07 9.05 5.29
C MET A 41 0.06 8.22 4.50
N CYS A 42 0.25 6.89 4.50
CA CYS A 42 -0.59 5.94 3.80
C CYS A 42 -1.39 5.10 4.78
N ILE A 43 -2.72 5.15 4.68
CA ILE A 43 -3.62 4.45 5.61
C ILE A 43 -4.42 3.38 4.87
N ILE A 44 -4.41 2.16 5.41
CA ILE A 44 -5.31 1.07 5.04
C ILE A 44 -6.44 1.03 6.06
N GLY A 45 -7.64 1.41 5.62
CA GLY A 45 -8.83 1.52 6.46
C GLY A 45 -9.49 0.17 6.77
N ASN A 46 -10.45 0.20 7.70
CA ASN A 46 -11.13 -0.99 8.23
C ASN A 46 -12.00 -1.74 7.20
N GLY A 47 -12.42 -1.10 6.11
CA GLY A 47 -13.17 -1.75 5.04
C GLY A 47 -12.30 -2.54 4.05
N VAL A 48 -10.98 -2.56 4.25
CA VAL A 48 -10.04 -3.34 3.42
C VAL A 48 -9.88 -4.75 3.98
N VAL A 49 -9.84 -5.73 3.10
CA VAL A 49 -9.42 -7.11 3.40
C VAL A 49 -7.95 -7.29 3.00
N ILE A 50 -7.12 -7.77 3.93
CA ILE A 50 -5.65 -7.76 3.80
C ILE A 50 -5.12 -9.18 3.71
N SER A 51 -4.44 -9.50 2.62
CA SER A 51 -3.54 -10.65 2.54
C SER A 51 -2.16 -10.22 3.03
N PHE A 52 -1.65 -10.83 4.09
CA PHE A 52 -0.32 -10.50 4.60
C PHE A 52 0.78 -10.89 3.60
N THR A 53 0.62 -12.02 2.92
CA THR A 53 1.55 -12.46 1.88
C THR A 53 1.67 -11.40 0.78
N ASP A 54 0.54 -10.90 0.27
CA ASP A 54 0.56 -9.87 -0.77
C ASP A 54 1.12 -8.54 -0.25
N PHE A 55 0.73 -8.14 0.96
CA PHE A 55 1.16 -6.89 1.57
C PHE A 55 2.69 -6.85 1.76
N PHE A 56 3.28 -7.88 2.36
CA PHE A 56 4.73 -7.93 2.60
C PHE A 56 5.51 -8.09 1.30
N ASN A 57 5.03 -8.90 0.34
CA ASN A 57 5.66 -9.01 -0.97
C ASN A 57 5.69 -7.66 -1.70
N GLU A 58 4.58 -6.93 -1.68
CA GLU A 58 4.50 -5.59 -2.27
C GLU A 58 5.45 -4.61 -1.56
N MET A 59 5.48 -4.63 -0.23
CA MET A 59 6.38 -3.80 0.56
C MET A 59 7.85 -4.05 0.23
N ASP A 60 8.28 -5.31 0.16
CA ASP A 60 9.65 -5.70 -0.18
C ASP A 60 10.07 -5.24 -1.58
N ILE A 61 9.15 -5.32 -2.55
CA ILE A 61 9.39 -4.82 -3.91
C ILE A 61 9.60 -3.31 -3.89
N LEU A 62 8.74 -2.56 -3.19
CA LEU A 62 8.84 -1.10 -3.11
C LEU A 62 10.12 -0.66 -2.37
N ILE A 63 10.53 -1.37 -1.31
CA ILE A 63 11.80 -1.12 -0.61
C ILE A 63 12.97 -1.34 -1.57
N LYS A 64 12.99 -2.44 -2.34
CA LYS A 64 14.03 -2.71 -3.35
C LYS A 64 14.07 -1.67 -4.46
N GLN A 65 12.93 -1.05 -4.78
CA GLN A 65 12.82 0.06 -5.73
C GLN A 65 13.21 1.42 -5.12
N GLY A 66 13.70 1.44 -3.87
CA GLY A 66 14.28 2.64 -3.25
C GLY A 66 13.26 3.56 -2.56
N ILE A 67 12.04 3.10 -2.27
CA ILE A 67 11.07 3.89 -1.53
C ILE A 67 11.47 3.92 -0.04
N PRO A 68 11.76 5.10 0.54
CA PRO A 68 12.26 5.19 1.91
C PRO A 68 11.13 5.04 2.93
N ASP A 69 11.47 4.56 4.14
CA ASP A 69 10.62 4.62 5.33
C ASP A 69 9.16 4.17 5.10
N ILE A 70 8.96 3.02 4.45
CA ILE A 70 7.61 2.50 4.21
C ILE A 70 6.95 2.09 5.54
N GLU A 71 7.69 1.42 6.42
CA GLU A 71 7.21 0.97 7.73
C GLU A 71 6.80 2.17 8.62
N GLY A 72 7.51 3.29 8.54
CA GLY A 72 7.18 4.52 9.26
C GLY A 72 5.95 5.26 8.72
N ARG A 73 5.54 5.00 7.48
CA ARG A 73 4.49 5.78 6.78
C ARG A 73 3.24 5.01 6.40
N VAL A 74 3.28 3.68 6.42
CA VAL A 74 2.09 2.83 6.24
C VAL A 74 1.47 2.54 7.59
N ARG A 75 0.15 2.75 7.69
CA ARG A 75 -0.66 2.43 8.87
C ARG A 75 -1.83 1.56 8.45
N ILE A 76 -2.12 0.55 9.25
CA ILE A 76 -3.21 -0.38 9.02
C ILE A 76 -4.20 -0.23 10.18
N SER A 77 -5.49 -0.08 9.86
CA SER A 77 -6.53 -0.12 10.87
C SER A 77 -6.58 -1.49 11.53
N GLU A 78 -6.62 -1.53 12.86
CA GLU A 78 -6.79 -2.76 13.65
C GLU A 78 -8.09 -3.52 13.32
N ASN A 79 -9.08 -2.82 12.75
CA ASN A 79 -10.37 -3.39 12.34
C ASN A 79 -10.40 -3.89 10.89
N ALA A 80 -9.27 -3.86 10.18
CA ALA A 80 -9.17 -4.47 8.85
C ALA A 80 -9.19 -6.00 8.97
N HIS A 81 -9.92 -6.66 8.07
CA HIS A 81 -10.05 -8.12 8.09
C HIS A 81 -8.87 -8.77 7.37
N ILE A 82 -8.45 -9.94 7.85
CA ILE A 82 -7.34 -10.70 7.26
C ILE A 82 -7.90 -11.75 6.30
N VAL A 83 -7.32 -11.82 5.10
CA VAL A 83 -7.53 -12.90 4.14
C VAL A 83 -6.47 -13.97 4.40
N PHE A 84 -6.92 -15.14 4.85
CA PHE A 84 -6.07 -16.33 5.01
C PHE A 84 -6.14 -17.20 3.75
N ASP A 85 -5.16 -18.08 3.56
CA ASP A 85 -5.07 -18.99 2.38
C ASP A 85 -6.28 -19.92 2.18
N ILE A 86 -7.10 -20.11 3.22
CA ILE A 86 -8.34 -20.90 3.16
C ILE A 86 -9.56 -20.12 2.66
N HIS A 87 -9.45 -18.80 2.49
CA HIS A 87 -10.47 -17.93 1.90
C HIS A 87 -10.37 -17.98 0.37
#